data_AF-A0A847GAL5-F1
#
_entry.id   AF-A0A847GAL5-F1
#
_cell.length_a   1.000
_cell.length_b   1.000
_cell.length_c   1.000
_cell.angle_alpha   90.00
_cell.angle_beta   90.00
_cell.angle_gamma   90.00
#
_symmetry.space_group_name_H-M   'P 1'
#
loop_
_entity.id
_entity.type
_entity.pdbx_description
1 polymer ?
#
loop_
_entity_poly.entity_id
_entity_poly.type
_entity_poly.pdbx_seq_one_letter_code
_entity_poly.pdbx_strand_id
1 'polypeptide(L)'
;MNEDPENHVYTFDAAAADAAGLDLSVGNPLLLECAALRRITGVERTGDGRLIVSTGFIPLNEVVQSGTIAWDFGVEFTAEKVSQFYVPGYGNAEVKAGTPIELNFDIGKYKYGIKASLDGDHSDIEFTVTKPMGGSAGAKMTAKGTIERFRSRESMVFAGAKLTNYNSELDALRGDVTLEMVVAATGNDFVNLELPATIMTIPFTVGFVPVQLNIKVKFVVNAAVPLDGSSRVRTKFTYNSAVGFNFDGVSVSAGGRAGDVRFGDDELHETGASSGISANFGVGFPRVELGIFGETLVPYAQTGFLIGGDYTFNPACQRANALFQGAVGYDLSFLGFNLLSGSKTLFEHKKPLLRAGDCPADKEDLSEYGLMEESLLLLGE
;
A
#
# COMPACT_ATOMS: atom_id res chain seq x y z
N MET A 1 -19.15 5.64 27.05
CA MET A 1 -17.90 4.86 27.06
C MET A 1 -16.82 5.79 26.54
N ASN A 2 -15.67 5.84 27.22
CA ASN A 2 -14.48 6.52 26.69
C ASN A 2 -13.49 5.46 26.22
N GLU A 3 -12.90 5.69 25.06
CA GLU A 3 -11.95 4.77 24.45
C GLU A 3 -10.57 5.42 24.40
N ASP A 4 -9.54 4.63 24.71
CA ASP A 4 -8.14 4.93 24.40
C ASP A 4 -7.69 3.90 23.35
N PRO A 5 -7.86 4.20 22.04
CA PRO A 5 -7.57 3.26 20.97
C PRO A 5 -6.09 2.90 20.87
N GLU A 6 -5.19 3.81 21.25
CA GLU A 6 -3.74 3.60 21.18
C GLU A 6 -3.29 2.57 22.22
N ASN A 7 -3.86 2.63 23.43
CA ASN A 7 -3.51 1.70 24.52
C ASN A 7 -4.48 0.52 24.64
N HIS A 8 -5.51 0.46 23.79
CA HIS A 8 -6.57 -0.55 23.81
C HIS A 8 -7.27 -0.69 25.17
N VAL A 9 -7.56 0.46 25.79
CA VAL A 9 -8.24 0.57 27.08
C VAL A 9 -9.61 1.19 26.90
N TYR A 10 -10.62 0.58 27.51
CA TYR A 10 -12.01 1.02 27.44
C TYR A 10 -12.55 1.36 28.82
N THR A 11 -13.19 2.51 28.95
CA THR A 11 -13.77 2.96 30.23
C THR A 11 -15.29 2.97 30.15
N PHE A 12 -15.91 2.22 31.05
CA PHE A 12 -17.35 2.12 31.23
C PHE A 12 -17.80 2.81 32.52
N ASP A 13 -19.08 3.19 32.56
CA ASP A 13 -19.75 3.46 33.84
C ASP A 13 -20.05 2.12 34.50
N ALA A 14 -19.59 1.95 35.74
CA ALA A 14 -19.65 0.65 36.39
C ALA A 14 -21.09 0.24 36.74
N ALA A 15 -21.94 1.20 37.13
CA ALA A 15 -23.34 0.91 37.45
C ALA A 15 -24.14 0.52 36.22
N ALA A 16 -23.90 1.18 35.07
CA ALA A 16 -24.52 0.85 33.80
C ALA A 16 -24.06 -0.52 33.29
N ALA A 17 -22.77 -0.86 33.42
CA ALA A 17 -22.24 -2.16 33.02
C ALA A 17 -22.85 -3.30 33.84
N ASP A 18 -22.95 -3.12 35.17
CA ASP A 18 -23.59 -4.08 36.08
C ASP A 18 -25.08 -4.24 35.77
N ALA A 19 -25.79 -3.13 35.54
CA ALA A 19 -27.22 -3.15 35.20
C ALA A 19 -27.50 -3.83 33.85
N ALA A 20 -26.58 -3.70 32.90
CA ALA A 20 -26.64 -4.39 31.61
C ALA A 20 -26.23 -5.87 31.68
N GLY A 21 -25.68 -6.33 32.81
CA GLY A 21 -25.24 -7.71 33.00
C GLY A 21 -24.05 -8.08 32.11
N LEU A 22 -23.17 -7.12 31.80
CA LEU A 22 -22.01 -7.38 30.95
C LEU A 22 -21.00 -8.28 31.68
N ASP A 23 -20.67 -9.43 31.08
CA ASP A 23 -19.61 -10.31 31.58
C ASP A 23 -18.24 -9.80 31.13
N LEU A 24 -17.62 -8.98 31.97
CA LEU A 24 -16.31 -8.39 31.73
C LEU A 24 -15.17 -9.21 32.36
N SER A 25 -15.35 -10.52 32.54
CA SER A 25 -14.32 -11.39 33.11
C SER A 25 -13.06 -11.45 32.24
N VAL A 26 -11.89 -11.49 32.88
CA VAL A 26 -10.61 -11.66 32.18
C VAL A 26 -10.61 -12.95 31.36
N GLY A 27 -10.15 -12.86 30.11
CA GLY A 27 -10.12 -13.96 29.14
C GLY A 27 -11.30 -13.93 28.16
N ASN A 28 -12.42 -13.30 28.51
CA ASN A 28 -13.58 -13.21 27.63
C ASN A 28 -13.34 -12.28 26.43
N PRO A 29 -14.01 -12.53 25.30
CA PRO A 29 -14.09 -11.57 24.20
C PRO A 29 -14.88 -10.32 24.61
N LEU A 30 -14.36 -9.15 24.27
CA LEU A 30 -15.06 -7.88 24.27
C LEU A 30 -15.35 -7.50 22.83
N LEU A 31 -16.63 -7.52 22.44
CA LEU A 31 -17.11 -7.02 21.17
C LEU A 31 -17.82 -5.68 21.40
N LEU A 32 -17.24 -4.61 20.86
CA LEU A 32 -17.84 -3.29 20.79
C LEU A 32 -18.39 -3.10 19.39
N GLU A 33 -19.71 -3.02 19.28
CA GLU A 33 -20.41 -2.91 18.00
C GLU A 33 -19.84 -1.76 17.16
N CYS A 34 -19.49 -2.06 15.90
CA CYS A 34 -18.90 -1.11 14.95
C CYS A 34 -17.60 -0.42 15.42
N ALA A 35 -16.94 -0.92 16.49
CA ALA A 35 -15.74 -0.30 17.06
C ALA A 35 -14.57 -1.28 17.15
N ALA A 36 -14.68 -2.34 17.96
CA ALA A 36 -13.53 -3.19 18.27
C ALA A 36 -13.91 -4.63 18.65
N LEU A 37 -12.98 -5.55 18.41
CA LEU A 37 -13.05 -6.92 18.89
C LEU A 37 -11.72 -7.26 19.58
N ARG A 38 -11.76 -7.51 20.89
CA ARG A 38 -10.57 -7.68 21.73
C ARG A 38 -10.77 -8.76 22.78
N ARG A 39 -9.69 -9.21 23.41
CA ARG A 39 -9.74 -10.07 24.62
C ARG A 39 -9.56 -9.22 25.86
N ILE A 40 -10.39 -9.41 26.88
CA ILE A 40 -10.21 -8.75 28.17
C ILE A 40 -8.98 -9.32 28.87
N THR A 41 -8.02 -8.46 29.21
CA THR A 41 -6.77 -8.84 29.91
C THR A 41 -6.76 -8.33 31.36
N GLY A 42 -7.54 -7.30 31.67
CA GLY A 42 -7.69 -6.78 33.02
C GLY A 42 -8.94 -5.92 33.18
N VAL A 43 -9.49 -5.91 34.39
CA VAL A 43 -10.60 -5.03 34.77
C VAL A 43 -10.28 -4.38 36.11
N GLU A 44 -10.35 -3.06 36.16
CA GLU A 44 -10.14 -2.25 37.36
C GLU A 44 -11.37 -1.37 37.61
N ARG A 45 -11.92 -1.46 38.83
CA ARG A 45 -13.00 -0.57 39.27
C ARG A 45 -12.39 0.57 40.08
N THR A 46 -12.59 1.78 39.61
CA THR A 46 -12.05 2.97 40.27
C THR A 46 -13.05 3.49 41.32
N GLY A 47 -12.53 4.20 42.33
CA GLY A 47 -13.35 4.73 43.42
C GLY A 47 -14.38 5.80 43.00
N ASP A 48 -14.28 6.32 41.78
CA ASP A 48 -15.18 7.32 41.19
C ASP A 48 -16.30 6.70 40.34
N GLY A 49 -16.49 5.38 40.40
CA GLY A 49 -17.60 4.68 39.72
C GLY A 49 -17.33 4.30 38.27
N ARG A 50 -16.09 4.44 37.79
CA ARG A 50 -15.68 3.94 36.47
C ARG A 50 -15.17 2.51 36.54
N LEU A 51 -15.25 1.84 35.40
CA LEU A 51 -14.70 0.51 35.20
C LEU A 51 -13.77 0.57 33.98
N ILE A 52 -12.48 0.36 34.22
CA ILE A 52 -11.41 0.40 33.23
C ILE A 52 -11.13 -1.03 32.78
N VAL A 53 -11.24 -1.29 31.48
CA VAL A 53 -11.04 -2.60 30.88
C VAL A 53 -9.83 -2.52 29.95
N SER A 54 -8.75 -3.21 30.34
CA SER A 54 -7.58 -3.39 29.49
C SER A 54 -7.79 -4.59 28.58
N THR A 55 -7.35 -4.48 27.33
CA THR A 55 -7.59 -5.53 26.33
C THR A 55 -6.37 -5.89 25.51
N GLY A 56 -6.35 -7.12 24.99
CA GLY A 56 -5.35 -7.64 24.07
C GLY A 56 -5.97 -8.16 22.77
N PHE A 57 -5.12 -8.61 21.88
CA PHE A 57 -5.53 -9.21 20.60
C PHE A 57 -6.39 -10.47 20.80
N ILE A 58 -7.38 -10.65 19.91
CA ILE A 58 -8.13 -11.89 19.77
C ILE A 58 -8.37 -12.14 18.27
N PRO A 59 -8.17 -13.37 17.76
CA PRO A 59 -8.49 -13.69 16.38
C PRO A 59 -10.00 -13.84 16.18
N LEU A 60 -10.47 -13.53 14.98
CA LEU A 60 -11.91 -13.48 14.67
C LEU A 60 -12.60 -14.84 14.85
N ASN A 61 -11.89 -15.94 14.59
CA ASN A 61 -12.42 -17.30 14.65
C ASN A 61 -12.72 -17.78 16.09
N GLU A 62 -12.22 -17.08 17.11
CA GLU A 62 -12.60 -17.35 18.50
C GLU A 62 -14.00 -16.80 18.86
N VAL A 63 -14.48 -15.80 18.12
CA VAL A 63 -15.82 -15.23 18.29
C VAL A 63 -16.81 -15.74 17.24
N VAL A 64 -16.36 -15.91 16.00
CA VAL A 64 -17.18 -16.40 14.89
C VAL A 64 -17.05 -17.92 14.79
N GLN A 65 -17.97 -18.63 15.46
CA GLN A 65 -17.97 -20.09 15.49
C GLN A 65 -18.41 -20.71 14.15
N SER A 66 -19.39 -20.13 13.47
CA SER A 66 -19.84 -20.57 12.14
C SER A 66 -20.59 -19.45 11.42
N GLY A 67 -20.46 -19.39 10.09
CA GLY A 67 -21.17 -18.41 9.27
C GLY A 67 -20.32 -17.85 8.14
N THR A 68 -20.85 -16.84 7.46
CA THR A 68 -20.18 -16.16 6.34
C THR A 68 -20.17 -14.66 6.58
N ILE A 69 -19.00 -14.06 6.46
CA ILE A 69 -18.83 -12.60 6.39
C ILE A 69 -18.41 -12.30 4.96
N ALA A 70 -19.23 -11.56 4.23
CA ALA A 70 -18.96 -11.25 2.83
C ALA A 70 -19.48 -9.86 2.46
N TRP A 71 -18.81 -9.24 1.49
CA TRP A 71 -19.25 -7.97 0.90
C TRP A 71 -18.85 -7.86 -0.57
N ASP A 72 -19.58 -6.98 -1.26
CA ASP A 72 -19.24 -6.49 -2.59
C ASP A 72 -19.33 -4.95 -2.52
N PHE A 73 -18.18 -4.33 -2.27
CA PHE A 73 -18.06 -2.90 -2.02
C PHE A 73 -17.45 -2.19 -3.22
N GLY A 74 -18.18 -1.21 -3.78
CA GLY A 74 -17.65 -0.31 -4.80
C GLY A 74 -16.97 0.87 -4.14
N VAL A 75 -15.68 1.09 -4.45
CA VAL A 75 -14.95 2.24 -3.95
C VAL A 75 -15.43 3.51 -4.64
N GLU A 76 -15.69 4.54 -3.85
CA GLU A 76 -16.04 5.88 -4.31
C GLU A 76 -15.10 6.89 -3.65
N PHE A 77 -14.51 7.75 -4.46
CA PHE A 77 -13.56 8.78 -4.02
C PHE A 77 -14.31 10.07 -3.73
N THR A 78 -15.00 10.13 -2.59
CA THR A 78 -15.67 11.35 -2.11
C THR A 78 -15.27 11.67 -0.68
N ALA A 79 -15.40 12.93 -0.28
CA ALA A 79 -15.10 13.33 1.09
C ALA A 79 -16.05 12.71 2.15
N GLU A 80 -17.19 12.17 1.73
CA GLU A 80 -18.10 11.45 2.62
C GLU A 80 -17.66 9.99 2.87
N LYS A 81 -16.97 9.40 1.89
CA LYS A 81 -16.51 8.00 1.94
C LYS A 81 -15.07 7.86 2.41
N VAL A 82 -14.24 8.85 2.13
CA VAL A 82 -12.85 8.91 2.57
C VAL A 82 -12.81 9.56 3.94
N SER A 83 -12.58 8.78 4.99
CA SER A 83 -12.62 9.29 6.36
C SER A 83 -11.31 9.96 6.79
N GLN A 84 -10.20 9.57 6.17
CA GLN A 84 -8.88 10.03 6.59
C GLN A 84 -7.90 10.04 5.43
N PHE A 85 -7.08 11.08 5.41
CA PHE A 85 -5.86 11.15 4.62
C PHE A 85 -4.69 11.43 5.57
N TYR A 86 -3.79 10.47 5.76
CA TYR A 86 -2.84 10.50 6.88
C TYR A 86 -1.48 9.93 6.50
N VAL A 87 -0.44 10.45 7.14
CA VAL A 87 0.89 9.87 7.05
C VAL A 87 1.36 9.62 8.49
N PRO A 88 1.54 8.35 8.90
CA PRO A 88 2.00 8.00 10.25
C PRO A 88 3.22 8.81 10.71
N GLY A 89 3.08 9.54 11.81
CA GLY A 89 4.14 10.39 12.37
C GLY A 89 4.34 11.76 11.70
N TYR A 90 3.65 12.04 10.58
CA TYR A 90 3.82 13.27 9.80
C TYR A 90 2.54 14.12 9.68
N GLY A 91 1.39 13.56 10.06
CA GLY A 91 0.14 14.31 10.24
C GLY A 91 -0.97 13.86 9.30
N ASN A 92 -2.13 14.49 9.45
CA ASN A 92 -3.33 14.25 8.66
C ASN A 92 -3.67 15.47 7.79
N ALA A 93 -4.23 15.22 6.61
CA ALA A 93 -4.89 16.23 5.83
C ALA A 93 -6.39 16.18 6.08
N GLU A 94 -7.00 17.36 6.07
CA GLU A 94 -8.43 17.48 6.15
C GLU A 94 -9.07 17.06 4.83
N VAL A 95 -10.03 16.14 4.90
CA VAL A 95 -10.77 15.65 3.75
C VAL A 95 -12.08 16.44 3.66
N LYS A 96 -12.19 17.30 2.65
CA LYS A 96 -13.37 18.16 2.42
C LYS A 96 -13.79 18.13 0.95
N ALA A 97 -15.09 18.11 0.72
CA ALA A 97 -15.64 18.14 -0.63
C ALA A 97 -15.19 19.42 -1.36
N GLY A 98 -14.71 19.27 -2.60
CA GLY A 98 -14.26 20.38 -3.45
C GLY A 98 -12.94 21.03 -3.04
N THR A 99 -12.22 20.48 -2.05
CA THR A 99 -10.93 21.00 -1.60
C THR A 99 -9.82 20.00 -1.95
N PRO A 100 -8.76 20.43 -2.66
CA PRO A 100 -7.60 19.58 -2.88
C PRO A 100 -6.95 19.17 -1.55
N ILE A 101 -6.63 17.89 -1.44
CA ILE A 101 -5.89 17.35 -0.31
C ILE A 101 -4.41 17.57 -0.60
N GLU A 102 -3.69 18.23 0.32
CA GLU A 102 -2.24 18.44 0.20
C GLU A 102 -1.53 18.12 1.52
N LEU A 103 -0.48 17.30 1.45
CA LEU A 103 0.43 17.04 2.56
C LEU A 103 1.86 17.27 2.11
N ASN A 104 2.61 18.02 2.91
CA ASN A 104 4.04 18.20 2.74
C ASN A 104 4.76 17.91 4.05
N PHE A 105 5.78 17.08 4.00
CA PHE A 105 6.55 16.68 5.17
C PHE A 105 7.97 16.28 4.77
N ASP A 106 8.87 16.26 5.75
CA ASP A 106 10.28 15.94 5.55
C ASP A 106 10.65 14.64 6.28
N ILE A 107 11.36 13.74 5.61
CA ILE A 107 11.96 12.54 6.23
C ILE A 107 13.46 12.57 5.96
N GLY A 108 14.23 12.83 7.00
CA GLY A 108 15.68 13.00 6.89
C GLY A 108 16.04 14.14 5.94
N LYS A 109 16.68 13.81 4.80
CA LYS A 109 17.10 14.76 3.76
C LYS A 109 16.11 14.90 2.59
N TYR A 110 14.97 14.23 2.67
CA TYR A 110 13.97 14.20 1.60
C TYR A 110 12.73 14.99 1.98
N LYS A 111 12.21 15.73 1.00
CA LYS A 111 10.92 16.42 1.07
C LYS A 111 9.89 15.64 0.29
N TYR A 112 8.74 15.40 0.91
CA TYR A 112 7.61 14.69 0.32
C TYR A 112 6.47 15.67 0.11
N GLY A 113 5.81 15.54 -1.04
CA GLY A 113 4.56 16.19 -1.35
C GLY A 113 3.57 15.13 -1.80
N ILE A 114 2.38 15.12 -1.21
CA ILE A 114 1.25 14.32 -1.64
C ILE A 114 0.12 15.28 -1.96
N LYS A 115 -0.45 15.17 -3.16
CA LYS A 115 -1.66 15.89 -3.55
C LYS A 115 -2.70 14.90 -4.03
N ALA A 116 -3.96 15.13 -3.68
CA ALA A 116 -5.06 14.34 -4.20
C ALA A 116 -6.34 15.16 -4.41
N SER A 117 -7.14 14.79 -5.40
CA SER A 117 -8.55 15.19 -5.53
C SER A 117 -9.46 13.97 -5.40
N LEU A 118 -10.70 14.19 -4.99
CA LEU A 118 -11.71 13.17 -4.78
C LEU A 118 -12.93 13.54 -5.63
N ASP A 119 -13.10 12.86 -6.77
CA ASP A 119 -14.05 13.24 -7.84
C ASP A 119 -15.11 12.16 -8.10
N GLY A 120 -15.48 11.42 -7.05
CA GLY A 120 -16.54 10.41 -7.07
C GLY A 120 -16.06 9.09 -7.67
N ASP A 121 -15.97 9.01 -9.00
CA ASP A 121 -15.59 7.80 -9.71
C ASP A 121 -14.09 7.68 -9.97
N HIS A 122 -13.31 8.71 -9.65
CA HIS A 122 -11.85 8.69 -9.71
C HIS A 122 -11.21 9.60 -8.66
N SER A 123 -9.91 9.41 -8.45
CA SER A 123 -9.04 10.28 -7.68
C SER A 123 -7.79 10.58 -8.48
N ASP A 124 -7.48 11.86 -8.69
CA ASP A 124 -6.19 12.29 -9.21
C ASP A 124 -5.22 12.41 -8.05
N ILE A 125 -4.03 11.84 -8.21
CA ILE A 125 -3.02 11.75 -7.15
C ILE A 125 -1.66 12.13 -7.72
N GLU A 126 -0.93 12.96 -6.99
CA GLU A 126 0.44 13.34 -7.29
C GLU A 126 1.33 13.15 -6.06
N PHE A 127 2.41 12.40 -6.25
CA PHE A 127 3.47 12.22 -5.27
C PHE A 127 4.74 12.86 -5.79
N THR A 128 5.40 13.65 -4.95
CA THR A 128 6.71 14.24 -5.23
C THR A 128 7.66 13.87 -4.11
N VAL A 129 8.83 13.35 -4.45
CA VAL A 129 9.95 13.16 -3.53
C VAL A 129 11.13 13.99 -4.05
N THR A 130 11.65 14.90 -3.22
CA THR A 130 12.78 15.77 -3.60
C THR A 130 13.90 15.66 -2.58
N LYS A 131 15.13 15.46 -3.07
CA LYS A 131 16.38 15.62 -2.30
C LYS A 131 17.08 16.87 -2.82
N PRO A 132 16.94 18.03 -2.16
CA PRO A 132 17.68 19.21 -2.57
C PRO A 132 19.17 19.00 -2.30
N MET A 133 20.01 19.28 -3.30
CA MET A 133 21.45 19.45 -3.13
C MET A 133 21.83 20.83 -3.68
N GLY A 134 22.93 21.43 -3.20
CA GLY A 134 23.31 22.78 -3.62
C GLY A 134 23.59 22.87 -5.13
N GLY A 135 23.20 23.98 -5.76
CA GLY A 135 23.41 24.20 -7.20
C GLY A 135 22.42 23.40 -8.07
N SER A 136 22.92 22.74 -9.12
CA SER A 136 22.13 21.90 -10.04
C SER A 136 22.07 20.42 -9.63
N ALA A 137 22.69 20.05 -8.49
CA ALA A 137 22.66 18.70 -7.97
C ALA A 137 21.34 18.42 -7.23
N GLY A 138 20.87 17.17 -7.26
CA GLY A 138 19.70 16.76 -6.50
C GLY A 138 18.94 15.61 -7.15
N ALA A 139 17.84 15.26 -6.52
CA ALA A 139 16.90 14.28 -7.02
C ALA A 139 15.47 14.83 -6.93
N LYS A 140 14.69 14.66 -7.98
CA LYS A 140 13.24 14.87 -7.99
C LYS A 140 12.58 13.68 -8.65
N MET A 141 11.69 13.04 -7.92
CA MET A 141 10.89 11.91 -8.39
C MET A 141 9.42 12.31 -8.27
N THR A 142 8.66 12.10 -9.33
CA THR A 142 7.25 12.46 -9.41
C THR A 142 6.46 11.27 -9.93
N ALA A 143 5.39 10.93 -9.25
CA ALA A 143 4.40 9.98 -9.73
C ALA A 143 3.05 10.68 -9.74
N LYS A 144 2.47 10.88 -10.93
CA LYS A 144 1.19 11.56 -11.10
C LYS A 144 0.25 10.68 -11.88
N GLY A 145 -0.97 10.52 -11.42
CA GLY A 145 -1.91 9.65 -12.10
C GLY A 145 -3.32 9.78 -11.59
N THR A 146 -4.19 8.99 -12.20
CA THR A 146 -5.59 8.85 -11.83
C THR A 146 -5.84 7.40 -11.47
N ILE A 147 -6.55 7.16 -10.38
CA ILE A 147 -7.13 5.87 -10.04
C ILE A 147 -8.65 5.95 -10.21
N GLU A 148 -9.23 5.05 -11.00
CA GLU A 148 -10.67 4.92 -11.14
C GLU A 148 -11.25 4.04 -10.01
N ARG A 149 -12.56 4.16 -9.78
CA ARG A 149 -13.30 3.28 -8.89
C ARG A 149 -13.06 1.82 -9.24
N PHE A 150 -12.85 1.01 -8.20
CA PHE A 150 -12.69 -0.43 -8.29
C PHE A 150 -13.66 -1.11 -7.32
N ARG A 151 -13.82 -2.42 -7.45
CA ARG A 151 -14.68 -3.21 -6.54
C ARG A 151 -13.84 -4.13 -5.68
N SER A 152 -14.10 -4.11 -4.37
CA SER A 152 -13.58 -5.06 -3.40
C SER A 152 -14.66 -6.10 -3.11
N ARG A 153 -14.38 -7.36 -3.43
CA ARG A 153 -15.24 -8.51 -3.09
C ARG A 153 -14.49 -9.44 -2.18
N GLU A 154 -15.08 -9.73 -1.03
CA GLU A 154 -14.44 -10.51 0.01
C GLU A 154 -15.47 -11.49 0.58
N SER A 155 -15.02 -12.69 0.93
CA SER A 155 -15.86 -13.72 1.54
C SER A 155 -15.05 -14.60 2.47
N MET A 156 -15.40 -14.61 3.75
CA MET A 156 -14.81 -15.43 4.80
C MET A 156 -15.87 -16.43 5.30
N VAL A 157 -15.56 -17.73 5.24
CA VAL A 157 -16.49 -18.79 5.66
C VAL A 157 -15.91 -19.54 6.86
N PHE A 158 -16.63 -19.52 7.97
CA PHE A 158 -16.28 -20.20 9.21
C PHE A 158 -17.19 -21.41 9.45
N ALA A 159 -16.59 -22.53 9.88
CA ALA A 159 -17.30 -23.70 10.37
C ALA A 159 -16.54 -24.31 11.56
N GLY A 160 -17.21 -24.46 12.71
CA GLY A 160 -16.59 -24.98 13.94
C GLY A 160 -15.33 -24.23 14.38
N ALA A 161 -15.38 -22.88 14.44
CA ALA A 161 -14.29 -21.97 14.79
C ALA A 161 -13.06 -22.05 13.86
N LYS A 162 -13.24 -22.57 12.64
CA LYS A 162 -12.18 -22.64 11.62
C LYS A 162 -12.61 -21.92 10.37
N LEU A 163 -11.72 -21.09 9.84
CA LEU A 163 -11.86 -20.55 8.50
C LEU A 163 -11.66 -21.69 7.50
N THR A 164 -12.69 -21.95 6.71
CA THR A 164 -12.74 -23.01 5.70
C THR A 164 -12.56 -22.47 4.29
N ASN A 165 -12.90 -21.21 4.07
CA ASN A 165 -12.70 -20.54 2.80
C ASN A 165 -12.46 -19.04 3.05
N TYR A 166 -11.48 -18.47 2.37
CA TYR A 166 -11.34 -17.03 2.25
C TYR A 166 -11.04 -16.64 0.80
N ASN A 167 -11.87 -15.77 0.24
CA ASN A 167 -11.67 -15.22 -1.10
C ASN A 167 -11.59 -13.69 -1.02
N SER A 168 -10.57 -13.14 -1.67
CA SER A 168 -10.32 -11.70 -1.82
C SER A 168 -10.14 -11.37 -3.29
N GLU A 169 -10.89 -10.40 -3.79
CA GLU A 169 -10.83 -9.91 -5.16
C GLU A 169 -10.88 -8.38 -5.18
N LEU A 170 -9.92 -7.79 -5.88
CA LEU A 170 -9.98 -6.42 -6.35
C LEU A 170 -10.13 -6.42 -7.86
N ASP A 171 -11.32 -6.07 -8.33
CA ASP A 171 -11.67 -6.06 -9.75
C ASP A 171 -11.78 -4.63 -10.28
N ALA A 172 -11.50 -4.50 -11.58
CA ALA A 172 -11.48 -3.24 -12.31
C ALA A 172 -10.55 -2.18 -11.69
N LEU A 173 -9.36 -2.59 -11.23
CA LEU A 173 -8.32 -1.67 -10.79
C LEU A 173 -7.69 -0.99 -12.01
N ARG A 174 -8.21 0.20 -12.33
CA ARG A 174 -7.90 0.97 -13.53
C ARG A 174 -7.29 2.30 -13.18
N GLY A 175 -6.44 2.77 -14.07
CA GLY A 175 -5.88 4.10 -13.95
C GLY A 175 -4.82 4.39 -14.99
N ASP A 176 -4.25 5.58 -14.82
CA ASP A 176 -3.03 5.95 -15.50
C ASP A 176 -2.02 6.52 -14.51
N VAL A 177 -0.74 6.33 -14.80
CA VAL A 177 0.36 6.83 -13.97
C VAL A 177 1.45 7.33 -14.89
N THR A 178 1.91 8.55 -14.66
CA THR A 178 3.12 9.10 -15.24
C THR A 178 4.19 9.11 -14.16
N LEU A 179 5.27 8.34 -14.38
CA LEU A 179 6.45 8.39 -13.55
C LEU A 179 7.48 9.30 -14.22
N GLU A 180 8.07 10.20 -13.44
CA GLU A 180 9.23 11.01 -13.84
C GLU A 180 10.29 10.96 -12.75
N MET A 181 11.53 10.74 -13.17
CA MET A 181 12.71 10.81 -12.32
C MET A 181 13.71 11.77 -12.96
N VAL A 182 14.23 12.69 -12.17
CA VAL A 182 15.34 13.58 -12.53
C VAL A 182 16.36 13.51 -11.41
N VAL A 183 17.54 12.99 -11.71
CA VAL A 183 18.65 12.84 -10.76
C VAL A 183 19.93 13.39 -11.36
N ALA A 184 20.69 14.15 -10.58
CA ALA A 184 21.98 14.69 -10.98
C ALA A 184 22.92 14.77 -9.78
N ALA A 185 24.17 14.32 -9.96
CA ALA A 185 25.24 14.46 -8.99
C ALA A 185 24.87 14.02 -7.55
N THR A 186 24.15 12.90 -7.38
CA THR A 186 23.70 12.43 -6.07
C THR A 186 24.78 11.71 -5.26
N GLY A 187 25.92 11.36 -5.89
CA GLY A 187 27.00 10.56 -5.32
C GLY A 187 26.67 9.06 -5.27
N ASN A 188 27.44 8.31 -4.47
CA ASN A 188 27.21 6.88 -4.19
C ASN A 188 26.14 6.64 -3.11
N ASP A 189 25.25 7.62 -2.88
CA ASP A 189 24.13 7.45 -1.97
C ASP A 189 23.14 6.46 -2.60
N PHE A 190 23.31 5.16 -2.32
CA PHE A 190 22.22 4.20 -2.48
C PHE A 190 21.11 4.60 -1.53
N VAL A 191 19.98 5.01 -2.07
CA VAL A 191 18.83 5.45 -1.29
C VAL A 191 17.72 4.46 -1.53
N ASN A 192 17.69 3.36 -0.77
CA ASN A 192 16.46 2.60 -0.67
C ASN A 192 15.50 3.36 0.25
N LEU A 193 14.56 4.08 -0.35
CA LEU A 193 13.55 4.81 0.38
C LEU A 193 12.23 4.07 0.27
N GLU A 194 11.77 3.52 1.38
CA GLU A 194 10.45 2.93 1.52
C GLU A 194 9.61 3.78 2.46
N LEU A 195 8.53 4.35 1.95
CA LEU A 195 7.50 5.00 2.75
C LEU A 195 6.17 4.27 2.52
N PRO A 196 5.88 3.19 3.26
CA PRO A 196 4.54 2.64 3.29
C PRO A 196 3.64 3.56 4.11
N ALA A 197 2.93 4.47 3.45
CA ALA A 197 1.99 5.39 4.10
C ALA A 197 0.55 5.05 3.71
N THR A 198 -0.34 4.92 4.71
CA THR A 198 -1.79 4.85 4.50
C THR A 198 -2.33 6.21 4.13
N ILE A 199 -2.27 6.53 2.84
CA ILE A 199 -2.69 7.84 2.37
C ILE A 199 -4.20 8.01 2.37
N MET A 200 -4.99 6.93 2.31
CA MET A 200 -6.45 7.04 2.28
C MET A 200 -7.10 5.87 3.01
N THR A 201 -8.04 6.16 3.90
CA THR A 201 -8.87 5.16 4.58
C THR A 201 -10.33 5.34 4.19
N ILE A 202 -10.96 4.26 3.75
CA ILE A 202 -12.38 4.19 3.37
C ILE A 202 -13.08 3.19 4.30
N PRO A 203 -13.77 3.66 5.35
CA PRO A 203 -14.50 2.80 6.26
C PRO A 203 -15.89 2.46 5.72
N PHE A 204 -16.34 1.25 6.00
CA PHE A 204 -17.72 0.81 5.80
C PHE A 204 -18.05 -0.31 6.80
N THR A 205 -19.32 -0.68 6.91
CA THR A 205 -19.75 -1.74 7.82
C THR A 205 -20.36 -2.91 7.05
N VAL A 206 -20.10 -4.11 7.55
CA VAL A 206 -20.71 -5.37 7.08
C VAL A 206 -21.46 -5.96 8.26
N GLY A 207 -22.75 -5.61 8.38
CA GLY A 207 -23.49 -5.85 9.61
C GLY A 207 -22.87 -5.09 10.78
N PHE A 208 -22.50 -5.79 11.84
CA PHE A 208 -21.83 -5.21 13.02
C PHE A 208 -20.30 -5.12 12.88
N VAL A 209 -19.74 -5.64 11.78
CA VAL A 209 -18.30 -5.70 11.53
C VAL A 209 -17.84 -4.40 10.86
N PRO A 210 -17.04 -3.55 11.53
CA PRO A 210 -16.43 -2.39 10.91
C PRO A 210 -15.26 -2.85 10.04
N VAL A 211 -15.25 -2.37 8.80
CA VAL A 211 -14.26 -2.69 7.78
C VAL A 211 -13.62 -1.40 7.28
N GLN A 212 -12.32 -1.45 6.97
CA GLN A 212 -11.56 -0.33 6.42
C GLN A 212 -10.79 -0.79 5.19
N LEU A 213 -10.93 -0.10 4.06
CA LEU A 213 -9.98 -0.22 2.96
C LEU A 213 -8.91 0.85 3.15
N ASN A 214 -7.68 0.41 3.37
CA ASN A 214 -6.51 1.25 3.51
C ASN A 214 -5.77 1.26 2.18
N ILE A 215 -5.81 2.39 1.48
CA ILE A 215 -5.01 2.60 0.29
C ILE A 215 -3.67 3.18 0.73
N LYS A 216 -2.61 2.43 0.42
CA LYS A 216 -1.23 2.75 0.70
C LYS A 216 -0.46 3.05 -0.57
N VAL A 217 0.61 3.80 -0.40
CA VAL A 217 1.66 3.97 -1.40
C VAL A 217 2.96 3.40 -0.86
N LYS A 218 3.77 2.79 -1.73
CA LYS A 218 5.16 2.42 -1.45
C LYS A 218 6.03 3.08 -2.51
N PHE A 219 7.06 3.79 -2.08
CA PHE A 219 8.10 4.27 -2.99
C PHE A 219 9.28 3.32 -2.93
N VAL A 220 9.98 3.20 -4.05
CA VAL A 220 11.31 2.60 -4.11
C VAL A 220 12.16 3.51 -4.98
N VAL A 221 13.33 3.86 -4.49
CA VAL A 221 14.32 4.64 -5.25
C VAL A 221 15.60 3.83 -5.21
N ASN A 222 16.37 3.88 -6.28
CA ASN A 222 17.74 3.41 -6.24
C ASN A 222 18.56 4.21 -7.24
N ALA A 223 19.55 4.96 -6.79
CA ALA A 223 20.34 5.80 -7.68
C ALA A 223 21.80 5.85 -7.25
N ALA A 224 22.69 5.61 -8.21
CA ALA A 224 24.13 5.81 -8.09
C ALA A 224 24.56 6.73 -9.24
N VAL A 225 24.69 8.02 -8.94
CA VAL A 225 24.93 9.07 -9.95
C VAL A 225 26.20 9.83 -9.59
N PRO A 226 27.27 9.72 -10.39
CA PRO A 226 28.52 10.44 -10.15
C PRO A 226 28.31 11.96 -10.28
N LEU A 227 29.27 12.76 -9.80
CA LEU A 227 29.13 14.22 -9.72
C LEU A 227 28.94 14.92 -11.08
N ASP A 228 29.41 14.29 -12.15
CA ASP A 228 29.27 14.75 -13.54
C ASP A 228 28.13 14.05 -14.29
N GLY A 229 27.41 13.15 -13.61
CA GLY A 229 26.35 12.34 -14.18
C GLY A 229 24.95 12.90 -13.96
N SER A 230 24.04 12.53 -14.85
CA SER A 230 22.61 12.78 -14.69
C SER A 230 21.77 11.70 -15.35
N SER A 231 20.56 11.50 -14.83
CA SER A 231 19.55 10.64 -15.43
C SER A 231 18.17 11.31 -15.34
N ARG A 232 17.47 11.35 -16.46
CA ARG A 232 16.11 11.79 -16.60
C ARG A 232 15.31 10.74 -17.36
N VAL A 233 14.34 10.15 -16.67
CA VAL A 233 13.46 9.14 -17.26
C VAL A 233 12.01 9.54 -16.99
N ARG A 234 11.16 9.51 -18.02
CA ARG A 234 9.72 9.70 -17.90
C ARG A 234 8.99 8.68 -18.75
N THR A 235 7.94 8.08 -18.20
CA THR A 235 6.99 7.27 -18.98
C THR A 235 5.59 7.36 -18.39
N LYS A 236 4.58 7.07 -19.24
CA LYS A 236 3.18 6.96 -18.84
C LYS A 236 2.72 5.50 -18.96
N PHE A 237 1.98 5.03 -17.97
CA PHE A 237 1.33 3.73 -17.92
C PHE A 237 -0.18 3.94 -17.94
N THR A 238 -0.92 3.10 -18.65
CA THR A 238 -2.36 2.92 -18.46
C THR A 238 -2.62 1.45 -18.20
N TYR A 239 -3.48 1.12 -17.24
CA TYR A 239 -3.69 -0.27 -16.83
C TYR A 239 -5.16 -0.55 -16.49
N ASN A 240 -5.56 -1.82 -16.59
CA ASN A 240 -6.88 -2.32 -16.21
C ASN A 240 -6.74 -3.72 -15.64
N SER A 241 -6.31 -3.78 -14.39
CA SER A 241 -5.97 -5.03 -13.72
C SER A 241 -7.10 -5.57 -12.85
N ALA A 242 -7.05 -6.86 -12.57
CA ALA A 242 -7.78 -7.48 -11.48
C ALA A 242 -6.84 -8.44 -10.76
N VAL A 243 -6.89 -8.43 -9.43
CA VAL A 243 -5.98 -9.20 -8.58
C VAL A 243 -6.74 -9.78 -7.40
N GLY A 244 -6.31 -10.93 -6.92
CA GLY A 244 -6.96 -11.58 -5.80
C GLY A 244 -6.25 -12.85 -5.37
N PHE A 245 -6.80 -13.46 -4.32
CA PHE A 245 -6.37 -14.76 -3.87
C PHE A 245 -7.51 -15.49 -3.18
N ASN A 246 -7.36 -16.81 -3.11
CA ASN A 246 -8.31 -17.71 -2.50
C ASN A 246 -7.56 -18.70 -1.61
N PHE A 247 -8.07 -18.89 -0.40
CA PHE A 247 -7.66 -19.89 0.56
C PHE A 247 -8.79 -20.89 0.76
N ASP A 248 -8.53 -22.18 0.57
CA ASP A 248 -9.54 -23.26 0.61
C ASP A 248 -9.55 -24.07 1.93
N GLY A 249 -8.95 -23.52 2.99
CA GLY A 249 -8.77 -24.22 4.27
C GLY A 249 -7.44 -24.96 4.38
N VAL A 250 -6.75 -25.21 3.27
CA VAL A 250 -5.48 -25.97 3.25
C VAL A 250 -4.38 -25.23 2.48
N SER A 251 -4.74 -24.61 1.37
CA SER A 251 -3.79 -24.01 0.44
C SER A 251 -4.21 -22.60 0.04
N VAL A 252 -3.22 -21.77 -0.26
CA VAL A 252 -3.42 -20.44 -0.82
C VAL A 252 -3.15 -20.49 -2.32
N SER A 253 -4.08 -19.99 -3.10
CA SER A 253 -3.98 -19.79 -4.54
C SER A 253 -4.13 -18.31 -4.83
N ALA A 254 -3.16 -17.73 -5.52
CA ALA A 254 -3.16 -16.30 -5.86
C ALA A 254 -3.13 -16.15 -7.37
N GLY A 255 -3.98 -15.25 -7.89
CA GLY A 255 -4.20 -15.05 -9.30
C GLY A 255 -4.54 -13.60 -9.63
N GLY A 256 -4.19 -13.18 -10.83
CA GLY A 256 -4.53 -11.85 -11.32
C GLY A 256 -4.32 -11.75 -12.82
N ARG A 257 -4.90 -10.71 -13.40
CA ARG A 257 -4.73 -10.33 -14.80
C ARG A 257 -4.29 -8.87 -14.85
N ALA A 258 -3.30 -8.58 -15.67
CA ALA A 258 -2.88 -7.21 -15.95
C ALA A 258 -3.92 -6.45 -16.80
N GLY A 259 -4.70 -7.18 -17.61
CA GLY A 259 -5.61 -6.63 -18.61
C GLY A 259 -4.87 -5.86 -19.70
N ASP A 260 -5.49 -4.77 -20.17
CA ASP A 260 -4.89 -3.89 -21.17
C ASP A 260 -3.87 -2.97 -20.48
N VAL A 261 -2.58 -3.26 -20.68
CA VAL A 261 -1.47 -2.42 -20.25
C VAL A 261 -0.91 -1.69 -21.46
N ARG A 262 -0.81 -0.37 -21.39
CA ARG A 262 -0.14 0.44 -22.42
C ARG A 262 0.88 1.35 -21.79
N PHE A 263 1.98 1.51 -22.51
CA PHE A 263 3.03 2.46 -22.19
C PHE A 263 2.92 3.59 -23.22
N GLY A 264 2.78 4.82 -22.75
CA GLY A 264 2.59 5.99 -23.60
C GLY A 264 3.81 6.29 -24.48
N ASP A 265 3.59 7.13 -25.50
CA ASP A 265 4.63 7.51 -26.46
C ASP A 265 5.42 8.76 -26.03
N ASP A 266 4.96 9.49 -25.00
CA ASP A 266 5.65 10.65 -24.42
C ASP A 266 6.71 10.19 -23.41
N GLU A 267 7.82 9.68 -23.94
CA GLU A 267 8.92 9.13 -23.16
C GLU A 267 10.13 10.07 -23.18
N LEU A 268 10.73 10.31 -22.01
CA LEU A 268 12.07 10.91 -21.90
C LEU A 268 13.03 9.86 -21.36
N HIS A 269 14.22 9.77 -21.96
CA HIS A 269 15.22 8.78 -21.62
C HIS A 269 16.64 9.33 -21.83
N GLU A 270 17.04 10.26 -20.96
CA GLU A 270 18.34 10.92 -21.02
C GLU A 270 19.19 10.46 -19.84
N THR A 271 20.20 9.62 -20.09
CA THR A 271 21.09 9.12 -19.04
C THR A 271 22.53 9.19 -19.53
N GLY A 272 23.40 9.82 -18.76
CA GLY A 272 24.80 9.96 -19.15
C GLY A 272 25.71 10.41 -18.02
N ALA A 273 26.98 9.99 -18.11
CA ALA A 273 28.07 10.34 -17.21
C ALA A 273 29.41 10.00 -17.88
N SER A 274 30.54 10.44 -17.30
CA SER A 274 31.87 9.95 -17.71
C SER A 274 32.18 8.52 -17.23
N SER A 275 31.35 7.97 -16.34
CA SER A 275 31.48 6.65 -15.74
C SER A 275 30.13 5.93 -15.69
N GLY A 276 30.08 4.73 -15.10
CA GLY A 276 28.84 3.98 -14.95
C GLY A 276 27.83 4.72 -14.06
N ILE A 277 26.57 4.74 -14.47
CA ILE A 277 25.46 5.34 -13.74
C ILE A 277 24.25 4.41 -13.81
N SER A 278 23.50 4.33 -12.71
CA SER A 278 22.19 3.70 -12.67
C SER A 278 21.26 4.52 -11.81
N ALA A 279 20.02 4.71 -12.27
CA ALA A 279 18.98 5.38 -11.53
C ALA A 279 17.64 4.72 -11.82
N ASN A 280 16.92 4.40 -10.75
CA ASN A 280 15.65 3.71 -10.76
C ASN A 280 14.69 4.39 -9.80
N PHE A 281 13.43 4.48 -10.22
CA PHE A 281 12.34 4.99 -9.42
C PHE A 281 11.13 4.11 -9.64
N GLY A 282 10.55 3.66 -8.53
CA GLY A 282 9.37 2.82 -8.50
C GLY A 282 8.33 3.31 -7.51
N VAL A 283 7.07 3.02 -7.84
CA VAL A 283 5.91 3.30 -7.00
C VAL A 283 4.99 2.09 -6.99
N GLY A 284 4.75 1.54 -5.82
CA GLY A 284 3.66 0.60 -5.53
C GLY A 284 2.41 1.40 -5.17
N PHE A 285 1.47 1.50 -6.10
CA PHE A 285 0.22 2.22 -5.90
C PHE A 285 -0.86 1.74 -6.88
N PRO A 286 -2.13 1.63 -6.46
CA PRO A 286 -2.54 1.54 -5.06
C PRO A 286 -2.08 0.21 -4.46
N ARG A 287 -1.64 0.22 -3.20
CA ARG A 287 -1.59 -0.97 -2.35
C ARG A 287 -2.83 -0.94 -1.47
N VAL A 288 -3.80 -1.80 -1.76
CA VAL A 288 -5.06 -1.85 -1.00
C VAL A 288 -4.93 -2.93 0.06
N GLU A 289 -5.06 -2.52 1.32
CA GLU A 289 -5.08 -3.38 2.49
C GLU A 289 -6.45 -3.36 3.14
N LEU A 290 -6.85 -4.52 3.68
CA LEU A 290 -8.11 -4.67 4.37
C LEU A 290 -7.89 -4.55 5.89
N GLY A 291 -8.72 -3.78 6.58
CA GLY A 291 -8.80 -3.76 8.04
C GLY A 291 -10.17 -4.20 8.52
N ILE A 292 -10.23 -4.96 9.61
CA ILE A 292 -11.48 -5.32 10.30
C ILE A 292 -11.30 -5.06 11.80
N PHE A 293 -12.28 -4.43 12.46
CA PHE A 293 -12.21 -4.09 13.89
C PHE A 293 -10.97 -3.26 14.29
N GLY A 294 -10.46 -2.44 13.36
CA GLY A 294 -9.25 -1.64 13.57
C GLY A 294 -7.94 -2.43 13.46
N GLU A 295 -8.00 -3.74 13.31
CA GLU A 295 -6.85 -4.60 13.03
C GLU A 295 -6.65 -4.68 11.51
N THR A 296 -5.41 -4.50 11.04
CA THR A 296 -5.11 -4.72 9.62
C THR A 296 -5.06 -6.22 9.35
N LEU A 297 -6.00 -6.70 8.53
CA LEU A 297 -5.88 -8.00 7.89
C LEU A 297 -4.87 -7.83 6.76
N VAL A 298 -3.73 -8.52 6.86
CA VAL A 298 -2.88 -8.66 5.69
C VAL A 298 -3.59 -9.72 4.84
N PRO A 299 -4.49 -9.28 3.97
CA PRO A 299 -3.98 -9.30 2.63
C PRO A 299 -3.96 -7.94 2.00
N TYR A 300 -2.95 -7.76 1.16
CA TYR A 300 -2.87 -6.63 0.27
C TYR A 300 -2.85 -7.10 -1.17
N ALA A 301 -3.36 -6.23 -2.02
CA ALA A 301 -3.18 -6.30 -3.46
C ALA A 301 -2.57 -4.98 -3.92
N GLN A 302 -1.56 -5.04 -4.78
CA GLN A 302 -0.85 -3.86 -5.25
C GLN A 302 -0.49 -3.93 -6.72
N THR A 303 -0.54 -2.77 -7.37
CA THR A 303 0.15 -2.53 -8.64
C THR A 303 1.45 -1.78 -8.40
N GLY A 304 2.49 -2.14 -9.15
CA GLY A 304 3.81 -1.51 -9.10
C GLY A 304 4.19 -0.97 -10.46
N PHE A 305 4.77 0.22 -10.46
CA PHE A 305 5.32 0.89 -11.64
C PHE A 305 6.78 1.19 -11.38
N LEU A 306 7.66 0.86 -12.31
CA LEU A 306 9.08 1.21 -12.22
C LEU A 306 9.56 1.82 -13.52
N ILE A 307 10.44 2.80 -13.39
CA ILE A 307 11.27 3.32 -14.47
C ILE A 307 12.73 3.29 -14.06
N GLY A 308 13.60 3.04 -15.02
CA GLY A 308 15.03 2.98 -14.81
C GLY A 308 15.80 3.53 -16.01
N GLY A 309 16.95 4.13 -15.74
CA GLY A 309 17.91 4.55 -16.74
C GLY A 309 19.33 4.24 -16.27
N ASP A 310 20.10 3.59 -17.13
CA ASP A 310 21.49 3.23 -16.88
C ASP A 310 22.39 3.56 -18.06
N TYR A 311 23.66 3.83 -17.75
CA TYR A 311 24.71 4.00 -18.76
C TYR A 311 26.02 3.36 -18.30
N THR A 312 26.65 2.61 -19.19
CA THR A 312 28.01 2.10 -19.05
C THR A 312 28.92 2.77 -20.08
N PHE A 313 30.18 3.01 -19.75
CA PHE A 313 31.12 3.72 -20.63
C PHE A 313 32.05 2.80 -21.44
N ASN A 314 32.23 1.53 -21.03
CA ASN A 314 33.07 0.57 -21.75
C ASN A 314 32.54 -0.88 -21.61
N PRO A 315 31.78 -1.40 -22.60
CA PRO A 315 31.33 -0.68 -23.80
C PRO A 315 30.34 0.45 -23.47
N ALA A 316 30.28 1.45 -24.35
CA ALA A 316 29.30 2.53 -24.24
C ALA A 316 27.90 1.96 -24.51
N CYS A 317 27.04 1.92 -23.50
CA CYS A 317 25.67 1.43 -23.61
C CYS A 317 24.77 2.29 -22.73
N GLN A 318 23.69 2.82 -23.31
CA GLN A 318 22.65 3.56 -22.61
C GLN A 318 21.34 2.78 -22.72
N ARG A 319 20.67 2.58 -21.58
CA ARG A 319 19.39 1.88 -21.52
C ARG A 319 18.39 2.67 -20.68
N ALA A 320 17.13 2.56 -21.04
CA ALA A 320 16.02 2.96 -20.19
C ALA A 320 14.92 1.91 -20.27
N ASN A 321 14.32 1.58 -19.13
CA ASN A 321 13.34 0.50 -19.00
C ASN A 321 12.15 0.96 -18.18
N ALA A 322 10.97 0.42 -18.51
CA ALA A 322 9.77 0.52 -17.70
C ALA A 322 9.23 -0.86 -17.35
N LEU A 323 8.64 -0.98 -16.16
CA LEU A 323 7.95 -2.18 -15.71
C LEU A 323 6.61 -1.80 -15.06
N PHE A 324 5.59 -2.58 -15.38
CA PHE A 324 4.34 -2.66 -14.66
C PHE A 324 4.19 -4.06 -14.05
N GLN A 325 3.87 -4.16 -12.76
CA GLN A 325 3.67 -5.43 -12.08
C GLN A 325 2.42 -5.41 -11.21
N GLY A 326 1.86 -6.59 -10.95
CA GLY A 326 0.82 -6.80 -9.96
C GLY A 326 1.30 -7.82 -8.93
N ALA A 327 1.08 -7.54 -7.65
CA ALA A 327 1.46 -8.41 -6.56
C ALA A 327 0.37 -8.49 -5.50
N VAL A 328 0.35 -9.59 -4.75
CA VAL A 328 -0.50 -9.77 -3.57
C VAL A 328 0.35 -10.27 -2.41
N GLY A 329 -0.04 -9.90 -1.20
CA GLY A 329 0.49 -10.48 0.04
C GLY A 329 -0.65 -10.86 0.97
N TYR A 330 -0.39 -11.80 1.88
CA TYR A 330 -1.34 -12.29 2.87
C TYR A 330 -0.64 -12.66 4.18
N ASP A 331 -1.40 -12.59 5.28
CA ASP A 331 -1.16 -13.02 6.66
C ASP A 331 -2.54 -13.32 7.27
N LEU A 332 -2.85 -14.60 7.42
CA LEU A 332 -4.14 -15.05 7.94
C LEU A 332 -4.14 -15.26 9.47
N SER A 333 -3.19 -14.64 10.19
CA SER A 333 -3.10 -14.71 11.66
C SER A 333 -4.36 -14.22 12.37
N PHE A 334 -4.94 -13.10 11.93
CA PHE A 334 -6.20 -12.60 12.48
C PHE A 334 -7.38 -13.55 12.26
N LEU A 335 -7.31 -14.44 11.25
CA LEU A 335 -8.33 -15.46 10.98
C LEU A 335 -8.05 -16.79 11.69
N GLY A 336 -7.00 -16.86 12.52
CA GLY A 336 -6.69 -18.01 13.36
C GLY A 336 -5.57 -18.92 12.85
N PHE A 337 -4.81 -18.53 11.83
CA PHE A 337 -3.65 -19.31 11.34
C PHE A 337 -2.32 -18.72 11.79
N ASN A 338 -1.58 -19.48 12.60
CA ASN A 338 -0.20 -19.12 12.89
C ASN A 338 0.68 -19.44 11.67
N LEU A 339 1.49 -18.48 11.21
CA LEU A 339 2.52 -18.63 10.17
C LEU A 339 2.02 -18.79 8.71
N LEU A 340 0.75 -18.54 8.42
CA LEU A 340 0.26 -18.53 7.04
C LEU A 340 0.33 -17.11 6.47
N SER A 341 1.53 -16.70 6.10
CA SER A 341 1.81 -15.45 5.40
C SER A 341 2.70 -15.67 4.18
N GLY A 342 2.67 -14.72 3.25
CA GLY A 342 3.48 -14.75 2.04
C GLY A 342 3.11 -13.66 1.07
N SER A 343 3.92 -13.48 0.04
CA SER A 343 3.61 -12.60 -1.09
C SER A 343 3.91 -13.30 -2.41
N LYS A 344 3.29 -12.79 -3.49
CA LYS A 344 3.45 -13.33 -4.83
C LYS A 344 3.25 -12.25 -5.87
N THR A 345 4.20 -12.13 -6.79
CA THR A 345 4.01 -11.40 -8.04
C THR A 345 3.10 -12.21 -8.98
N LEU A 346 2.02 -11.59 -9.43
CA LEU A 346 0.97 -12.21 -10.25
C LEU A 346 1.25 -12.07 -11.74
N PHE A 347 1.75 -10.92 -12.15
CA PHE A 347 2.08 -10.62 -13.54
C PHE A 347 3.11 -9.50 -13.60
N GLU A 348 3.84 -9.44 -14.71
CA GLU A 348 4.83 -8.42 -15.02
C GLU A 348 4.77 -8.09 -16.52
N HIS A 349 4.83 -6.80 -16.85
CA HIS A 349 4.88 -6.27 -18.20
C HIS A 349 6.04 -5.29 -18.30
N LYS A 350 7.02 -5.62 -19.11
CA LYS A 350 8.23 -4.81 -19.32
C LYS A 350 8.20 -4.12 -20.68
N LYS A 351 8.76 -2.92 -20.74
CA LYS A 351 9.03 -2.20 -22.00
C LYS A 351 10.43 -1.60 -21.97
N PRO A 352 11.33 -2.00 -22.87
CA PRO A 352 12.52 -1.23 -23.19
C PRO A 352 12.10 0.12 -23.78
N LEU A 353 12.46 1.22 -23.12
CA LEU A 353 12.18 2.59 -23.56
C LEU A 353 13.31 3.12 -24.47
N LEU A 354 14.55 2.76 -24.14
CA LEU A 354 15.74 3.12 -24.91
C LEU A 354 16.76 1.99 -24.84
N ARG A 355 17.43 1.77 -25.97
CA ARG A 355 18.67 1.01 -26.04
C ARG A 355 19.58 1.62 -27.10
N ALA A 356 20.71 2.17 -26.70
CA ALA A 356 21.65 2.85 -27.59
C ALA A 356 23.10 2.49 -27.27
N GLY A 357 23.93 2.32 -28.31
CA GLY A 357 25.32 1.89 -28.18
C GLY A 357 25.50 0.37 -28.21
N ASP A 358 26.67 -0.08 -27.74
CA ASP A 358 27.08 -1.49 -27.72
C ASP A 358 26.55 -2.18 -26.46
N CYS A 359 25.24 -2.29 -26.38
CA CYS A 359 24.54 -2.93 -25.27
C CYS A 359 24.56 -4.47 -25.43
N PRO A 360 25.06 -5.24 -24.44
CA PRO A 360 25.01 -6.71 -24.45
C PRO A 360 23.58 -7.20 -24.62
N ALA A 361 23.32 -8.15 -25.53
CA ALA A 361 21.99 -8.72 -25.73
C ALA A 361 21.36 -9.11 -24.39
N ASP A 362 20.11 -8.71 -24.15
CA ASP A 362 19.44 -9.04 -22.89
C ASP A 362 19.38 -10.57 -22.81
N LYS A 363 20.07 -11.15 -21.83
CA LYS A 363 19.72 -12.52 -21.43
C LYS A 363 18.33 -12.41 -20.79
N GLU A 364 17.50 -13.44 -20.94
CA GLU A 364 16.12 -13.47 -20.42
C GLU A 364 16.02 -13.32 -18.88
N ASP A 365 17.13 -13.09 -18.19
CA ASP A 365 17.24 -12.96 -16.75
C ASP A 365 17.00 -11.52 -16.26
N LEU A 366 16.18 -11.39 -15.23
CA LEU A 366 15.67 -10.13 -14.66
C LEU A 366 16.78 -9.24 -14.09
N SER A 367 17.87 -9.84 -13.64
CA SER A 367 18.99 -9.17 -12.97
C SER A 367 19.80 -8.21 -13.86
N GLU A 368 19.68 -8.31 -15.19
CA GLU A 368 20.48 -7.49 -16.12
C GLU A 368 19.75 -6.24 -16.67
N TYR A 369 18.44 -6.05 -16.41
CA TYR A 369 17.64 -4.93 -16.95
C TYR A 369 17.86 -3.57 -16.26
N GLY A 370 18.89 -3.42 -15.43
CA GLY A 370 19.21 -2.17 -14.73
C GLY A 370 18.20 -1.79 -13.63
N LEU A 371 16.99 -2.34 -13.65
CA LEU A 371 16.04 -2.39 -12.54
C LEU A 371 16.56 -3.41 -11.52
N MET A 372 17.06 -2.95 -10.39
CA MET A 372 17.61 -3.84 -9.37
C MET A 372 16.53 -4.82 -8.88
N GLU A 373 16.87 -6.10 -8.83
CA GLU A 373 16.00 -7.20 -8.37
C GLU A 373 15.45 -6.95 -6.95
N GLU A 374 16.24 -6.29 -6.10
CA GLU A 374 15.81 -5.79 -4.80
C GLU A 374 14.64 -4.81 -4.91
N SER A 375 14.61 -3.92 -5.89
CA SER A 375 13.47 -2.99 -6.06
C SER A 375 12.18 -3.69 -6.47
N LEU A 376 12.28 -4.83 -7.15
CA LEU A 376 11.15 -5.68 -7.54
C LEU A 376 10.61 -6.46 -6.34
N LEU A 377 11.52 -7.06 -5.57
CA LEU A 377 11.20 -7.73 -4.30
C LEU A 377 10.58 -6.73 -3.32
N LEU A 378 11.15 -5.53 -3.18
CA LEU A 378 10.60 -4.49 -2.32
C LEU A 378 9.24 -4.01 -2.79
N LEU A 379 8.95 -3.93 -4.08
CA LEU A 379 7.59 -3.63 -4.55
C LEU A 379 6.65 -4.84 -4.52
N GLY A 380 7.14 -6.04 -4.15
CA GLY A 380 6.37 -7.27 -4.01
C GLY A 380 6.23 -7.76 -2.57
N GLU A 381 7.00 -7.22 -1.62
CA GLU A 381 7.00 -7.52 -0.18
C GLU A 381 6.23 -6.48 0.66
#